data_AF-A0A7J9XR34-F1
#
_entry.id   AF-A0A7J9XR34-F1
#
_cell.length_a   1.000
_cell.length_b   1.000
_cell.length_c   1.000
_cell.angle_alpha   90.00
_cell.angle_beta   90.00
_cell.angle_gamma   90.00
#
_symmetry.space_group_name_H-M   'P 1'
#
loop_
_entity.id
_entity.type
_entity.pdbx_description
1 polymer ?
#
loop_
_entity_poly.entity_id
_entity_poly.type
_entity_poly.pdbx_seq_one_letter_code
_entity_poly.pdbx_strand_id
1 'polypeptide(L)'
;MPTPTKGARLGGSPTHQRLMLANLATSLFEHGRITTTEAKAKRLRPFAERLISKARKADLHNRREVMKMIRNKHVVHKLFAEIGPHFVGRPGGYTRIVKTMPRKGDNAPMAVIELVAERTATAEAEQARGSRFARDEPAPVIEAPTSTADGTETAAAVDEAAASGAVVDSPAPAGTDDGPAEESASTEDAPYGEGSHAATEDGAQPAGFPVKGNESSKLYHVPGSPFYERTTAEVWFVSEEAAEAAGFSLPPSQQEDES
;
A
#
# COMPACT_ATOMS: atom_id res chain seq x y z
N MET A 1 18.35 -3.13 11.09
CA MET A 1 19.63 -3.20 10.35
C MET A 1 20.50 -4.31 10.93
N PRO A 2 21.27 -5.06 10.11
CA PRO A 2 22.23 -6.06 10.58
C PRO A 2 23.39 -5.41 11.37
N THR A 3 24.18 -6.24 12.03
CA THR A 3 25.31 -5.79 12.86
C THR A 3 26.22 -4.83 12.06
N PRO A 4 26.54 -3.65 12.61
CA PRO A 4 27.41 -2.71 11.95
C PRO A 4 28.80 -3.32 11.85
N THR A 5 29.46 -3.10 10.73
CA THR A 5 30.78 -3.70 10.52
C THR A 5 31.89 -2.92 11.19
N LYS A 6 33.02 -3.58 11.38
CA LYS A 6 34.27 -2.90 11.69
C LYS A 6 34.80 -2.20 10.43
N GLY A 7 35.28 -0.95 10.56
CA GLY A 7 35.87 -0.17 9.46
C GLY A 7 34.91 0.75 8.69
N ALA A 8 35.39 1.27 7.56
CA ALA A 8 34.68 2.25 6.74
C ALA A 8 33.31 1.75 6.26
N ARG A 9 32.36 2.68 6.13
CA ARG A 9 30.98 2.42 5.69
C ARG A 9 30.89 2.51 4.17
N LEU A 10 29.98 1.74 3.56
CA LEU A 10 29.72 1.84 2.13
C LEU A 10 29.08 3.20 1.81
N GLY A 11 29.63 3.93 0.84
CA GLY A 11 29.13 5.27 0.49
C GLY A 11 29.54 6.38 1.47
N GLY A 12 30.53 6.14 2.34
CA GLY A 12 31.15 7.16 3.19
C GLY A 12 30.45 7.39 4.52
N SER A 13 29.12 7.46 4.55
CA SER A 13 28.34 7.74 5.77
C SER A 13 27.38 6.61 6.17
N PRO A 14 27.01 6.50 7.47
CA PRO A 14 26.02 5.52 7.92
C PRO A 14 24.64 5.72 7.29
N THR A 15 24.22 6.96 7.07
CA THR A 15 22.93 7.30 6.45
C THR A 15 22.90 6.85 4.99
N HIS A 16 23.95 7.17 4.22
CA HIS A 16 24.07 6.76 2.82
C HIS A 16 24.11 5.24 2.69
N GLN A 17 24.86 4.54 3.54
CA GLN A 17 24.88 3.08 3.53
C GLN A 17 23.48 2.48 3.72
N ARG A 18 22.66 3.02 4.63
CA ARG A 18 21.30 2.51 4.87
C ARG A 18 20.42 2.68 3.64
N LEU A 19 20.46 3.84 3.00
CA LEU A 19 19.70 4.12 1.77
C LEU A 19 20.16 3.26 0.60
N MET A 20 21.48 3.09 0.46
CA MET A 20 22.06 2.23 -0.58
C MET A 20 21.62 0.77 -0.42
N LEU A 21 21.61 0.24 0.80
CA LEU A 21 21.14 -1.13 1.06
C LEU A 21 19.63 -1.28 0.83
N ALA A 22 18.83 -0.26 1.18
CA ALA A 22 17.39 -0.25 0.89
C ALA A 22 17.11 -0.28 -0.62
N ASN A 23 17.84 0.54 -1.40
CA ASN A 23 17.70 0.57 -2.86
C ASN A 23 18.13 -0.77 -3.48
N LEU A 24 19.26 -1.33 -3.07
CA LEU A 24 19.73 -2.63 -3.55
C LEU A 24 18.76 -3.77 -3.20
N ALA A 25 18.16 -3.77 -2.01
CA ALA A 25 17.15 -4.75 -1.64
C ALA A 25 15.87 -4.59 -2.47
N THR A 26 15.48 -3.35 -2.75
CA THR A 26 14.32 -3.04 -3.60
C THR A 26 14.53 -3.64 -4.99
N SER A 27 15.66 -3.36 -5.64
CA SER A 27 15.99 -3.92 -6.96
C SER A 27 16.13 -5.44 -6.94
N LEU A 28 16.67 -6.02 -5.85
CA LEU A 28 16.78 -7.47 -5.71
C LEU A 28 15.40 -8.14 -5.66
N PHE A 29 14.44 -7.58 -4.93
CA PHE A 29 13.09 -8.16 -4.83
C PHE A 29 12.24 -7.89 -6.08
N GLU A 30 12.49 -6.78 -6.76
CA GLU A 30 11.84 -6.45 -8.01
C GLU A 30 12.25 -7.41 -9.13
N HIS A 31 13.56 -7.58 -9.36
CA HIS A 31 14.08 -8.36 -10.49
C HIS A 31 14.49 -9.80 -10.13
N GLY A 32 14.64 -10.13 -8.85
CA GLY A 32 15.09 -11.44 -8.37
C GLY A 32 16.61 -11.67 -8.49
N ARG A 33 17.31 -10.92 -9.34
CA ARG A 33 18.75 -11.05 -9.61
C ARG A 33 19.36 -9.69 -9.95
N ILE A 34 20.48 -9.35 -9.30
CA ILE A 34 21.22 -8.10 -9.57
C ILE A 34 22.73 -8.32 -9.60
N THR A 35 23.42 -7.56 -10.45
CA THR A 35 24.89 -7.56 -10.55
C THR A 35 25.45 -6.34 -9.81
N THR A 36 26.35 -6.55 -8.86
CA THR A 36 26.95 -5.48 -8.05
C THR A 36 28.38 -5.81 -7.64
N THR A 37 29.03 -4.97 -6.82
CA THR A 37 30.35 -5.31 -6.29
C THR A 37 30.26 -6.37 -5.20
N GLU A 38 31.27 -7.23 -5.07
CA GLU A 38 31.30 -8.31 -4.07
C GLU A 38 31.07 -7.76 -2.65
N ALA A 39 31.67 -6.60 -2.34
CA ALA A 39 31.50 -5.93 -1.06
C ALA A 39 30.03 -5.54 -0.81
N LYS A 40 29.35 -4.94 -1.80
CA LYS A 40 27.93 -4.56 -1.69
C LYS A 40 27.04 -5.79 -1.54
N ALA A 41 27.26 -6.83 -2.33
CA ALA A 41 26.51 -8.08 -2.27
C ALA A 41 26.62 -8.74 -0.87
N LYS A 42 27.84 -8.85 -0.32
CA LYS A 42 28.06 -9.40 1.03
C LYS A 42 27.35 -8.60 2.12
N ARG A 43 27.25 -7.26 1.99
CA ARG A 43 26.49 -6.43 2.94
C ARG A 43 24.98 -6.53 2.75
N LEU A 44 24.53 -6.74 1.53
CA LEU A 44 23.12 -6.89 1.21
C LEU A 44 22.53 -8.17 1.79
N ARG A 45 23.26 -9.30 1.76
CA ARG A 45 22.80 -10.60 2.25
C ARG A 45 22.09 -10.57 3.62
N PRO A 46 22.73 -10.16 4.72
CA PRO A 46 22.08 -10.17 6.04
C PRO A 46 20.93 -9.16 6.14
N PHE A 47 20.90 -8.14 5.29
CA PHE A 47 19.79 -7.20 5.23
C PHE A 47 18.58 -7.80 4.50
N ALA A 48 18.78 -8.34 3.30
CA ALA A 48 17.75 -8.98 2.50
C ALA A 48 17.17 -10.23 3.19
N GLU A 49 18.02 -11.07 3.78
CA GLU A 49 17.56 -12.28 4.48
C GLU A 49 16.65 -11.96 5.67
N ARG A 50 16.93 -10.88 6.42
CA ARG A 50 16.05 -10.44 7.51
C ARG A 50 14.70 -9.93 7.02
N LEU A 51 14.65 -9.30 5.85
CA LEU A 51 13.40 -8.84 5.24
C LEU A 51 12.56 -10.03 4.77
N ILE A 52 13.17 -11.02 4.11
CA ILE A 52 12.50 -12.26 3.69
C ILE A 52 11.98 -13.04 4.91
N SER A 53 12.77 -13.14 5.98
CA SER A 53 12.32 -13.78 7.23
C SER A 53 11.11 -13.09 7.87
N LYS A 54 11.01 -11.76 7.76
CA LYS A 54 9.80 -11.03 8.19
C LYS A 54 8.62 -11.30 7.25
N ALA A 55 8.88 -11.37 5.94
CA ALA A 55 7.86 -11.63 4.93
C ALA A 55 7.23 -13.02 5.06
N ARG A 56 8.02 -14.05 5.40
CA ARG A 56 7.53 -15.43 5.66
C ARG A 56 6.46 -15.51 6.74
N LYS A 57 6.50 -14.62 7.75
CA LYS A 57 5.50 -14.61 8.83
C LYS A 57 4.20 -13.92 8.45
N ALA A 58 4.22 -13.06 7.44
CA ALA A 58 3.05 -12.38 6.88
C ALA A 58 2.18 -11.52 7.83
N ASP A 59 2.69 -11.08 9.00
CA ASP A 59 1.93 -10.22 9.92
C ASP A 59 1.87 -8.73 9.50
N LEU A 60 0.81 -8.03 9.92
CA LEU A 60 0.67 -6.57 9.76
C LEU A 60 1.84 -5.79 10.39
N HIS A 61 2.26 -6.20 11.59
CA HIS A 61 3.41 -5.59 12.26
C HIS A 61 4.69 -5.73 11.42
N ASN A 62 4.93 -6.93 10.88
CA ASN A 62 6.08 -7.20 10.03
C ASN A 62 6.04 -6.38 8.73
N ARG A 63 4.86 -6.19 8.14
CA ARG A 63 4.67 -5.33 6.97
C ARG A 63 5.03 -3.87 7.26
N ARG A 64 4.54 -3.31 8.37
CA ARG A 64 4.87 -1.94 8.82
C ARG A 64 6.37 -1.78 9.08
N GLU A 65 6.98 -2.77 9.70
CA GLU A 65 8.42 -2.82 9.93
C GLU A 65 9.24 -2.81 8.63
N VAL A 66 8.83 -3.58 7.62
CA VAL A 66 9.49 -3.59 6.31
C VAL A 66 9.32 -2.24 5.60
N MET A 67 8.15 -1.60 5.70
CA MET A 67 7.88 -0.28 5.09
C MET A 67 8.76 0.85 5.67
N LYS A 68 9.28 0.71 6.90
CA LYS A 68 10.29 1.64 7.46
C LYS A 68 11.61 1.59 6.69
N MET A 69 11.90 0.49 6.00
CA MET A 69 13.16 0.22 5.32
C MET A 69 13.03 0.30 3.80
N ILE A 70 11.97 -0.29 3.21
CA ILE A 70 11.66 -0.24 1.78
C ILE A 70 10.45 0.66 1.58
N ARG A 71 10.62 1.74 0.82
CA ARG A 71 9.58 2.74 0.57
C ARG A 71 8.61 2.35 -0.55
N ASN A 72 9.04 1.52 -1.50
CA ASN A 72 8.22 1.13 -2.64
C ASN A 72 7.14 0.10 -2.22
N LYS A 73 5.87 0.52 -2.27
CA LYS A 73 4.71 -0.30 -1.89
C LYS A 73 4.52 -1.54 -2.79
N HIS A 74 4.82 -1.43 -4.09
CA HIS A 74 4.70 -2.56 -5.03
C HIS A 74 5.69 -3.68 -4.68
N VAL A 75 6.93 -3.31 -4.36
CA VAL A 75 7.95 -4.28 -3.94
C VAL A 75 7.60 -4.92 -2.60
N VAL A 76 7.04 -4.15 -1.67
CA VAL A 76 6.54 -4.72 -0.40
C VAL A 76 5.37 -5.68 -0.65
N HIS A 77 4.46 -5.36 -1.57
CA HIS A 77 3.39 -6.29 -1.95
C HIS A 77 3.97 -7.60 -2.51
N LYS A 78 4.84 -7.53 -3.52
CA LYS A 78 5.53 -8.69 -4.11
C LYS A 78 6.29 -9.52 -3.07
N LEU A 79 6.98 -8.86 -2.15
CA LEU A 79 7.74 -9.52 -1.10
C LEU A 79 6.85 -10.39 -0.19
N PHE A 80 5.64 -9.93 0.15
CA PHE A 80 4.72 -10.66 1.03
C PHE A 80 3.78 -11.60 0.28
N ALA A 81 3.40 -11.28 -0.96
CA ALA A 81 2.47 -12.08 -1.76
C ALA A 81 3.16 -13.25 -2.46
N GLU A 82 4.38 -13.06 -2.96
CA GLU A 82 5.08 -14.06 -3.79
C GLU A 82 6.31 -14.63 -3.06
N ILE A 83 7.23 -13.76 -2.66
CA ILE A 83 8.56 -14.17 -2.19
C ILE A 83 8.49 -14.82 -0.79
N GLY A 84 7.71 -14.24 0.13
CA GLY A 84 7.53 -14.76 1.49
C GLY A 84 7.00 -16.19 1.51
N PRO A 85 5.84 -16.47 0.89
CA PRO A 85 5.26 -17.81 0.79
C PRO A 85 6.21 -18.83 0.13
N HIS A 86 6.94 -18.41 -0.92
CA HIS A 86 7.92 -19.27 -1.60
C HIS A 86 9.00 -19.83 -0.66
N PHE A 87 9.39 -19.07 0.37
CA PHE A 87 10.46 -19.44 1.28
C PHE A 87 10.01 -20.03 2.63
N VAL A 88 8.72 -20.31 2.85
CA VAL A 88 8.19 -20.80 4.14
C VAL A 88 8.92 -22.05 4.65
N GLY A 89 9.17 -23.04 3.80
CA GLY A 89 9.87 -24.29 4.16
C GLY A 89 11.39 -24.19 4.24
N ARG A 90 11.99 -23.02 4.01
CA ARG A 90 13.44 -22.82 4.01
C ARG A 90 13.87 -22.14 5.32
N PRO A 91 14.72 -22.76 6.16
CA PRO A 91 15.11 -22.19 7.46
C PRO A 91 16.07 -20.98 7.34
N GLY A 92 16.73 -20.81 6.19
CA GLY A 92 17.62 -19.68 5.92
C GLY A 92 18.33 -19.79 4.58
N GLY A 93 19.19 -18.81 4.26
CA GLY A 93 19.94 -18.80 3.00
C GLY A 93 19.05 -18.61 1.78
N TYR A 94 18.24 -17.55 1.78
CA TYR A 94 17.33 -17.22 0.67
C TYR A 94 18.05 -16.55 -0.51
N THR A 95 19.29 -16.10 -0.30
CA THR A 95 20.10 -15.43 -1.33
C THR A 95 21.37 -16.20 -1.64
N ARG A 96 21.79 -16.20 -2.90
CA ARG A 96 23.03 -16.78 -3.40
C ARG A 96 23.91 -15.67 -3.98
N ILE A 97 25.22 -15.72 -3.72
CA ILE A 97 26.20 -14.83 -4.36
C ILE A 97 27.08 -15.68 -5.27
N VAL A 98 27.16 -15.29 -6.54
CA VAL A 98 28.07 -15.85 -7.53
C VAL A 98 29.07 -14.79 -7.94
N LYS A 99 30.37 -15.08 -7.85
CA LYS A 99 31.42 -14.15 -8.28
C LYS A 99 31.45 -14.08 -9.81
N THR A 100 31.66 -12.89 -10.34
CA THR A 100 31.81 -12.66 -11.79
C THR A 100 33.16 -12.03 -12.08
N MET A 101 33.47 -11.85 -13.37
CA MET A 101 34.71 -11.18 -13.76
C MET A 101 34.80 -9.77 -13.16
N PRO A 102 36.00 -9.32 -12.76
CA PRO A 102 36.22 -7.96 -12.30
C PRO A 102 35.78 -6.93 -13.34
N ARG A 103 35.37 -5.76 -12.86
CA ARG A 103 34.93 -4.67 -13.73
C ARG A 103 36.13 -4.06 -14.47
N LYS A 104 35.94 -3.80 -15.77
CA LYS A 104 36.93 -3.08 -16.58
C LYS A 104 37.00 -1.61 -16.11
N GLY A 105 38.22 -1.14 -15.82
CA GLY A 105 38.49 0.25 -15.41
C GLY A 105 39.07 0.33 -14.01
N ASP A 106 38.30 -0.05 -12.99
CA ASP A 106 38.70 0.01 -11.58
C ASP A 106 39.10 -1.36 -11.00
N ASN A 107 39.02 -2.43 -11.81
CA ASN A 107 39.25 -3.81 -11.40
C ASN A 107 38.46 -4.23 -10.15
N ALA A 108 37.29 -3.62 -9.93
CA ALA A 108 36.48 -3.93 -8.76
C ALA A 108 35.94 -5.37 -8.85
N PRO A 109 36.05 -6.20 -7.79
CA PRO A 109 35.50 -7.54 -7.79
C PRO A 109 33.98 -7.47 -7.86
N MET A 110 33.41 -8.07 -8.90
CA MET A 110 31.97 -8.09 -9.16
C MET A 110 31.36 -9.41 -8.69
N ALA A 111 30.08 -9.34 -8.34
CA ALA A 111 29.29 -10.50 -7.99
C ALA A 111 27.82 -10.29 -8.35
N VAL A 112 27.16 -11.38 -8.74
CA VAL A 112 25.72 -11.44 -8.90
C VAL A 112 25.13 -11.94 -7.58
N ILE A 113 24.12 -11.24 -7.08
CA ILE A 113 23.30 -11.70 -5.95
C ILE A 113 21.87 -11.98 -6.45
N GLU A 114 21.37 -13.16 -6.13
CA GLU A 114 20.09 -13.66 -6.61
C GLU A 114 19.30 -14.38 -5.51
N LEU A 115 17.98 -14.40 -5.66
CA LEU A 115 17.09 -15.23 -4.84
C LEU A 115 17.21 -16.70 -5.26
N VAL A 116 17.25 -17.59 -4.29
CA VAL A 116 17.33 -19.04 -4.56
C VAL A 116 15.96 -19.53 -5.00
N ALA A 117 15.84 -20.06 -6.23
CA ALA A 117 14.57 -20.62 -6.74
C ALA A 117 14.32 -22.09 -6.31
N GLU A 118 15.39 -22.81 -6.00
CA GLU A 118 15.33 -24.23 -5.60
C GLU A 118 14.74 -24.37 -4.19
N ARG A 119 13.91 -25.39 -3.96
CA ARG A 119 13.54 -25.79 -2.60
C ARG A 119 14.71 -26.54 -1.95
N THR A 120 14.86 -26.47 -0.63
CA THR A 120 15.93 -27.24 0.04
C THR A 120 15.59 -28.73 0.05
N ALA A 121 16.60 -29.58 -0.14
CA ALA A 121 16.45 -31.03 0.04
C ALA A 121 15.90 -31.40 1.43
N THR A 122 16.11 -30.55 2.45
CA THR A 122 15.50 -30.73 3.79
C THR A 122 13.99 -30.51 3.79
N ALA A 123 13.49 -29.51 3.05
CA ALA A 123 12.06 -29.27 2.93
C ALA A 123 11.38 -30.40 2.15
N GLU A 124 12.06 -30.92 1.12
CA GLU A 124 11.61 -32.09 0.37
C GLU A 124 11.63 -33.37 1.23
N ALA A 125 12.67 -33.55 2.05
CA ALA A 125 12.75 -34.67 2.98
C ALA A 125 11.72 -34.60 4.11
N GLU A 126 11.43 -33.43 4.66
CA GLU A 126 10.35 -33.23 5.64
C GLU A 126 8.97 -33.46 5.01
N GLN A 127 8.74 -32.97 3.78
CA GLN A 127 7.51 -33.23 3.05
C GLN A 127 7.34 -34.73 2.74
N ALA A 128 8.41 -35.42 2.37
CA ALA A 128 8.42 -36.88 2.15
C ALA A 128 8.26 -37.70 3.43
N ARG A 129 8.71 -37.18 4.59
CA ARG A 129 8.48 -37.80 5.90
C ARG A 129 7.04 -37.61 6.37
N GLY A 130 6.47 -36.42 6.18
CA GLY A 130 5.06 -36.13 6.48
C GLY A 130 4.10 -37.04 5.71
N SER A 131 4.41 -37.42 4.46
CA SER A 131 3.60 -38.35 3.67
C SER A 131 3.81 -39.84 4.03
N ARG A 132 4.84 -40.20 4.79
CA ARG A 132 5.11 -41.60 5.18
C ARG A 132 4.46 -41.98 6.52
N PHE A 133 4.20 -41.01 7.40
CA PHE A 133 3.54 -41.26 8.69
C PHE A 133 2.02 -41.02 8.67
N ALA A 134 1.47 -40.46 7.59
CA ALA A 134 0.01 -40.35 7.39
C ALA A 134 -0.67 -41.66 6.93
N ARG A 135 0.04 -42.79 6.96
CA ARG A 135 -0.47 -44.12 6.55
C ARG A 135 -0.60 -45.12 7.69
N ASP A 136 -0.38 -44.69 8.93
CA ASP A 136 -0.43 -45.57 10.09
C ASP A 136 -1.25 -44.94 11.23
N GLU A 137 -2.43 -44.42 10.89
CA GLU A 137 -3.54 -44.33 11.85
C GLU A 137 -4.39 -45.60 11.73
N PRO A 138 -4.62 -46.34 12.83
CA PRO A 138 -5.40 -47.56 12.80
C PRO A 138 -6.87 -47.25 12.50
N ALA A 139 -7.43 -48.02 11.58
CA ALA A 139 -8.82 -47.95 11.15
C ALA A 139 -9.81 -48.03 12.33
N PRO A 140 -10.80 -47.12 12.45
CA PRO A 140 -11.94 -47.35 13.33
C PRO A 140 -12.80 -48.47 12.75
N VAL A 141 -13.06 -49.48 13.58
CA VAL A 141 -13.96 -50.59 13.30
C VAL A 141 -15.38 -50.06 13.06
N ILE A 142 -15.98 -50.55 11.98
CA ILE A 142 -17.30 -50.21 11.47
C ILE A 142 -18.36 -50.91 12.33
N GLU A 143 -19.30 -50.14 12.90
CA GLU A 143 -20.68 -50.60 13.10
C GLU A 143 -21.62 -49.61 12.38
N ALA A 144 -22.50 -50.17 11.55
CA ALA A 144 -23.61 -49.51 10.87
C ALA A 144 -24.81 -50.48 10.94
N PRO A 145 -26.06 -50.10 10.62
CA PRO A 145 -26.61 -48.78 10.30
C PRO A 145 -27.97 -48.48 10.99
N THR A 146 -28.55 -47.28 10.80
CA THR A 146 -30.00 -47.11 10.52
C THR A 146 -30.31 -45.74 9.91
N SER A 147 -30.93 -45.80 8.71
CA SER A 147 -31.85 -44.88 8.02
C SER A 147 -32.13 -43.48 8.62
N THR A 148 -32.16 -42.40 7.82
CA THR A 148 -33.32 -41.99 6.98
C THR A 148 -32.94 -40.83 6.04
N ALA A 149 -33.49 -40.87 4.83
CA ALA A 149 -33.42 -39.85 3.80
C ALA A 149 -34.22 -38.59 4.15
N ASP A 150 -33.78 -37.41 3.70
CA ASP A 150 -34.53 -36.58 2.76
C ASP A 150 -33.60 -35.52 2.14
N GLY A 151 -33.78 -35.27 0.83
CA GLY A 151 -33.11 -34.19 0.11
C GLY A 151 -33.99 -32.95 0.05
N THR A 152 -33.46 -31.83 -0.43
CA THR A 152 -34.06 -31.02 -1.52
C THR A 152 -33.09 -29.88 -1.86
N GLU A 153 -32.83 -29.73 -3.16
CA GLU A 153 -32.12 -28.65 -3.85
C GLU A 153 -32.77 -27.29 -3.62
N THR A 154 -32.02 -26.19 -3.79
CA THR A 154 -32.42 -25.18 -4.78
C THR A 154 -31.27 -24.27 -5.16
N ALA A 155 -30.96 -24.29 -6.46
CA ALA A 155 -30.20 -23.27 -7.17
C ALA A 155 -31.14 -22.11 -7.55
N ALA A 156 -30.60 -20.90 -7.62
CA ALA A 156 -31.15 -19.83 -8.45
C ALA A 156 -30.03 -18.90 -8.92
N ALA A 157 -29.81 -18.92 -10.23
CA ALA A 157 -29.07 -17.94 -11.00
C ALA A 157 -30.07 -17.23 -11.93
N VAL A 158 -29.90 -15.93 -12.09
CA VAL A 158 -30.44 -15.06 -13.16
C VAL A 158 -29.74 -13.70 -12.99
N ASP A 159 -29.44 -12.85 -13.98
CA ASP A 159 -29.06 -12.93 -15.40
C ASP A 159 -28.77 -11.46 -15.84
N GLU A 160 -27.92 -11.25 -16.87
CA GLU A 160 -27.83 -10.06 -17.77
C GLU A 160 -27.54 -8.64 -17.20
N ALA A 161 -26.95 -7.63 -17.88
CA ALA A 161 -26.43 -7.35 -19.23
C ALA A 161 -25.51 -6.08 -19.09
N ALA A 162 -24.31 -5.97 -19.68
CA ALA A 162 -23.93 -5.57 -21.05
C ALA A 162 -24.20 -4.09 -21.46
N ALA A 163 -23.10 -3.43 -21.91
CA ALA A 163 -22.96 -2.28 -22.85
C ALA A 163 -23.31 -0.86 -22.31
N SER A 164 -22.76 0.28 -22.75
CA SER A 164 -21.80 0.65 -23.81
C SER A 164 -21.41 2.14 -23.67
N GLY A 165 -20.18 2.51 -24.06
CA GLY A 165 -19.87 3.66 -24.95
C GLY A 165 -19.77 5.05 -24.31
N ALA A 166 -18.65 5.80 -24.36
CA ALA A 166 -17.74 6.25 -25.42
C ALA A 166 -18.02 7.71 -25.87
N VAL A 167 -16.96 8.54 -25.74
CA VAL A 167 -16.57 9.77 -26.50
C VAL A 167 -17.51 10.98 -26.44
N VAL A 168 -17.08 12.25 -26.36
CA VAL A 168 -16.36 13.10 -27.36
C VAL A 168 -16.04 14.44 -26.63
N ASP A 169 -14.78 14.85 -26.50
CA ASP A 169 -14.07 15.90 -27.26
C ASP A 169 -14.36 17.37 -26.87
N SER A 170 -13.26 18.14 -26.83
CA SER A 170 -13.08 19.57 -26.56
C SER A 170 -13.66 20.46 -27.70
N PRO A 171 -13.58 21.82 -27.73
CA PRO A 171 -12.61 22.73 -27.08
C PRO A 171 -13.13 24.11 -26.58
N ALA A 172 -12.23 24.86 -25.94
CA ALA A 172 -12.22 26.33 -25.68
C ALA A 172 -12.16 27.17 -27.00
N PRO A 173 -12.10 28.55 -27.07
CA PRO A 173 -11.67 29.53 -26.04
C PRO A 173 -12.25 30.99 -26.06
N ALA A 174 -11.83 31.77 -25.04
CA ALA A 174 -11.46 33.22 -25.00
C ALA A 174 -12.51 34.35 -25.12
N GLY A 175 -12.45 35.30 -24.15
CA GLY A 175 -12.96 36.68 -24.28
C GLY A 175 -13.02 37.46 -22.95
N THR A 176 -12.30 38.59 -22.87
CA THR A 176 -12.13 39.57 -21.77
C THR A 176 -13.32 40.54 -21.58
N ASP A 177 -13.64 41.00 -20.37
CA ASP A 177 -13.80 42.44 -20.00
C ASP A 177 -14.09 42.71 -18.50
N ASP A 178 -13.83 43.95 -18.10
CA ASP A 178 -13.95 44.76 -16.87
C ASP A 178 -15.14 44.52 -15.89
N GLY A 179 -14.94 44.84 -14.59
CA GLY A 179 -15.99 44.80 -13.52
C GLY A 179 -16.94 46.03 -13.53
N PRO A 180 -17.63 46.42 -12.43
CA PRO A 180 -17.95 45.77 -11.15
C PRO A 180 -19.47 45.79 -10.81
N ALA A 181 -20.04 44.80 -10.12
CA ALA A 181 -21.32 44.98 -9.39
C ALA A 181 -21.66 43.77 -8.50
N GLU A 182 -22.20 44.07 -7.32
CA GLU A 182 -22.90 43.12 -6.46
C GLU A 182 -24.09 42.49 -7.21
N GLU A 183 -24.17 41.16 -7.27
CA GLU A 183 -25.43 40.49 -7.56
C GLU A 183 -25.46 39.07 -6.99
N SER A 184 -26.68 38.67 -6.68
CA SER A 184 -27.06 37.53 -5.85
C SER A 184 -26.66 36.19 -6.49
N ALA A 185 -26.32 35.24 -5.63
CA ALA A 185 -25.93 33.87 -5.94
C ALA A 185 -26.69 33.27 -7.14
N SER A 186 -26.00 33.15 -8.27
CA SER A 186 -26.40 32.34 -9.41
C SER A 186 -26.22 30.87 -9.06
N THR A 187 -27.25 30.08 -9.40
CA THR A 187 -27.44 28.65 -9.06
C THR A 187 -26.41 27.69 -9.70
N GLU A 188 -25.37 28.22 -10.36
CA GLU A 188 -24.30 27.43 -10.98
C GLU A 188 -23.11 27.17 -10.05
N ASP A 189 -22.90 28.00 -9.02
CA ASP A 189 -21.75 27.90 -8.11
C ASP A 189 -22.02 27.13 -6.81
N ALA A 190 -23.23 26.56 -6.65
CA ALA A 190 -23.71 25.92 -5.43
C ALA A 190 -23.77 24.38 -5.55
N PRO A 191 -22.64 23.66 -5.43
CA PRO A 191 -22.58 22.21 -5.67
C PRO A 191 -23.41 21.36 -4.69
N TYR A 192 -23.82 21.92 -3.55
CA TYR A 192 -24.44 21.19 -2.45
C TYR A 192 -25.75 21.83 -1.93
N GLY A 193 -26.40 22.66 -2.75
CA GLY A 193 -27.68 23.31 -2.41
C GLY A 193 -27.54 24.77 -1.97
N GLU A 194 -28.66 25.38 -1.57
CA GLU A 194 -28.76 26.80 -1.22
C GLU A 194 -27.77 27.18 -0.11
N GLY A 195 -26.85 28.11 -0.39
CA GLY A 195 -25.82 28.54 0.57
C GLY A 195 -24.50 27.75 0.52
N SER A 196 -24.28 26.92 -0.52
CA SER A 196 -22.96 26.33 -0.82
C SER A 196 -22.24 27.10 -1.95
N HIS A 197 -20.91 27.06 -1.94
CA HIS A 197 -20.05 27.63 -2.99
C HIS A 197 -18.91 26.65 -3.31
N ALA A 198 -18.63 26.43 -4.59
CA ALA A 198 -17.48 25.62 -5.03
C ALA A 198 -16.15 26.25 -4.57
N ALA A 199 -15.08 25.46 -4.45
CA ALA A 199 -13.77 26.03 -4.21
C ALA A 199 -13.33 26.92 -5.38
N THR A 200 -12.92 28.15 -5.08
CA THR A 200 -12.28 29.06 -6.03
C THR A 200 -11.02 28.41 -6.60
N GLU A 201 -10.68 28.66 -7.87
CA GLU A 201 -9.50 28.09 -8.54
C GLU A 201 -8.17 28.37 -7.79
N ASP A 202 -8.10 29.50 -7.07
CA ASP A 202 -6.95 29.88 -6.23
C ASP A 202 -6.97 29.29 -4.82
N GLY A 203 -8.00 28.51 -4.47
CA GLY A 203 -8.23 27.99 -3.11
C GLY A 203 -8.53 29.08 -2.06
N ALA A 204 -8.76 30.32 -2.51
CA ALA A 204 -9.08 31.46 -1.67
C ALA A 204 -10.54 31.38 -1.18
N GLN A 205 -10.76 31.91 0.02
CA GLN A 205 -12.07 31.99 0.65
C GLN A 205 -13.00 32.95 -0.13
N PRO A 206 -14.15 32.48 -0.67
CA PRO A 206 -15.16 33.35 -1.25
C PRO A 206 -15.75 34.31 -0.22
N ALA A 207 -16.04 35.55 -0.64
CA ALA A 207 -16.65 36.54 0.24
C ALA A 207 -18.05 36.09 0.68
N GLY A 208 -18.31 36.08 1.98
CA GLY A 208 -19.61 35.67 2.54
C GLY A 208 -19.75 34.18 2.88
N PHE A 209 -18.72 33.35 2.65
CA PHE A 209 -18.74 31.92 2.99
C PHE A 209 -17.68 31.60 4.06
N PRO A 210 -18.02 31.73 5.35
CA PRO A 210 -17.09 31.52 6.45
C PRO A 210 -16.76 30.05 6.74
N VAL A 211 -17.57 29.09 6.33
CA VAL A 211 -17.41 27.68 6.74
C VAL A 211 -16.69 26.87 5.67
N LYS A 212 -15.65 26.13 6.06
CA LYS A 212 -14.85 25.27 5.17
C LYS A 212 -15.36 23.84 5.18
N GLY A 213 -15.77 23.31 4.03
CA GLY A 213 -16.15 21.92 3.83
C GLY A 213 -15.06 21.09 3.15
N ASN A 214 -14.88 19.85 3.61
CA ASN A 214 -14.07 18.84 2.94
C ASN A 214 -14.99 17.78 2.33
N GLU A 215 -14.97 17.66 1.01
CA GLU A 215 -15.86 16.76 0.27
C GLU A 215 -15.50 15.30 0.52
N SER A 216 -14.20 15.01 0.63
CA SER A 216 -13.66 13.67 0.84
C SER A 216 -14.03 13.06 2.20
N SER A 217 -14.12 13.88 3.26
CA SER A 217 -14.47 13.41 4.61
C SER A 217 -15.89 13.75 5.06
N LYS A 218 -16.63 14.57 4.28
CA LYS A 218 -17.93 15.13 4.67
C LYS A 218 -17.89 15.82 6.03
N LEU A 219 -16.77 16.48 6.32
CA LEU A 219 -16.60 17.29 7.53
C LEU A 219 -16.57 18.78 7.19
N TYR A 220 -17.17 19.60 8.04
CA TYR A 220 -17.05 21.06 7.95
C TYR A 220 -16.24 21.64 9.11
N HIS A 221 -15.68 22.83 8.91
CA HIS A 221 -14.88 23.55 9.89
C HIS A 221 -15.31 25.01 9.96
N VAL A 222 -15.60 25.44 11.18
CA VAL A 222 -16.05 26.79 11.52
C VAL A 222 -14.85 27.70 11.82
N PRO A 223 -14.90 29.00 11.50
CA PRO A 223 -13.88 29.97 11.92
C PRO A 223 -13.66 29.95 13.43
N GLY A 224 -12.41 29.87 13.87
CA GLY A 224 -12.05 29.76 15.29
C GLY A 224 -11.87 28.32 15.78
N SER A 225 -12.25 27.31 14.98
CA SER A 225 -11.91 25.92 15.31
C SER A 225 -10.40 25.65 15.11
N PRO A 226 -9.76 24.78 15.92
CA PRO A 226 -8.30 24.53 15.84
C PRO A 226 -7.80 24.03 14.48
N PHE A 227 -8.70 23.48 13.66
CA PHE A 227 -8.38 22.92 12.36
C PHE A 227 -8.74 23.84 11.20
N TYR A 228 -9.46 24.95 11.45
CA TYR A 228 -9.93 25.86 10.42
C TYR A 228 -8.81 26.40 9.53
N GLU A 229 -7.69 26.85 10.09
CA GLU A 229 -6.57 27.42 9.33
C GLU A 229 -5.77 26.35 8.56
N ARG A 230 -5.79 25.10 9.02
CA ARG A 230 -5.01 24.00 8.46
C ARG A 230 -5.75 23.22 7.38
N THR A 231 -7.08 23.27 7.39
CA THR A 231 -7.89 22.56 6.41
C THR A 231 -7.97 23.34 5.10
N THR A 232 -7.64 22.64 4.01
CA THR A 232 -7.94 23.06 2.63
C THR A 232 -9.42 22.78 2.37
N ALA A 233 -10.17 23.82 2.01
CA ALA A 233 -11.59 23.68 1.68
C ALA A 233 -11.75 23.22 0.23
N GLU A 234 -12.62 22.23 0.03
CA GLU A 234 -13.07 21.78 -1.28
C GLU A 234 -14.46 22.37 -1.61
N VAL A 235 -15.21 22.76 -0.56
CA VAL A 235 -16.50 23.43 -0.63
C VAL A 235 -16.55 24.52 0.45
N TRP A 236 -17.26 25.61 0.19
CA TRP A 236 -17.50 26.67 1.17
C TRP A 236 -19.00 26.80 1.47
N PHE A 237 -19.35 27.10 2.72
CA PHE A 237 -20.74 27.29 3.15
C PHE A 237 -20.95 28.64 3.83
N VAL A 238 -22.15 29.19 3.67
CA VAL A 238 -22.57 30.45 4.32
C VAL A 238 -22.73 30.27 5.84
N SER A 239 -23.20 29.10 6.27
CA SER A 239 -23.44 28.78 7.69
C SER A 239 -23.24 27.29 7.99
N GLU A 240 -23.20 26.94 9.28
CA GLU A 240 -23.13 25.56 9.77
C GLU A 240 -24.37 24.77 9.36
N GLU A 241 -25.56 25.37 9.50
CA GLU A 241 -26.84 24.78 9.10
C GLU A 241 -26.87 24.42 7.61
N ALA A 242 -26.27 25.25 6.74
CA ALA A 242 -26.16 24.96 5.31
C ALA A 242 -25.21 23.78 5.03
N ALA A 243 -24.13 23.65 5.81
CA ALA A 243 -23.21 22.51 5.70
C ALA A 243 -23.89 21.20 6.17
N GLU A 244 -24.68 21.25 7.24
CA GLU A 244 -25.43 20.09 7.74
C GLU A 244 -26.56 19.67 6.82
N ALA A 245 -27.29 20.64 6.24
CA ALA A 245 -28.29 20.38 5.21
C ALA A 245 -27.67 19.72 3.96
N ALA A 246 -26.42 20.04 3.65
CA ALA A 246 -25.61 19.41 2.60
C ALA A 246 -25.01 18.05 3.00
N GLY A 247 -25.26 17.57 4.22
CA GLY A 247 -24.78 16.28 4.73
C GLY A 247 -23.33 16.29 5.25
N PHE A 248 -22.77 17.45 5.57
CA PHE A 248 -21.48 17.59 6.23
C PHE A 248 -21.68 17.64 7.75
N SER A 249 -20.73 17.12 8.52
CA SER A 249 -20.79 17.07 9.98
C SER A 249 -19.58 17.72 10.65
N LEU A 250 -19.70 18.09 11.93
CA LEU A 250 -18.57 18.53 12.74
C LEU A 250 -17.54 17.41 12.89
N PRO A 251 -16.24 17.74 13.04
CA PRO A 251 -15.23 16.74 13.38
C PRO A 251 -15.58 16.03 14.69
N PRO A 252 -15.27 14.74 14.86
CA PRO A 252 -15.61 13.98 16.07
C PRO A 252 -15.09 14.59 17.39
N SER A 253 -14.06 15.44 17.34
CA SER A 253 -13.55 16.17 18.50
C SER A 253 -14.38 17.37 18.94
N GLN A 254 -15.34 17.79 18.10
CA GLN A 254 -16.19 18.97 18.28
C GLN A 254 -17.68 18.61 18.27
N GLN A 255 -18.03 17.37 17.95
CA GLN A 255 -19.36 16.85 18.25
C GLN A 255 -19.45 16.78 19.78
N GLU A 256 -20.32 17.60 20.37
CA GLU A 256 -20.65 17.46 21.78
C GLU A 256 -21.35 16.10 21.93
N ASP A 257 -20.75 15.19 22.70
CA ASP A 257 -21.37 13.90 23.03
C ASP A 257 -22.66 14.20 23.83
N GLU A 258 -23.82 14.30 23.17
CA GLU A 258 -25.12 14.24 23.81
C GLU A 258 -25.25 12.85 24.47
N SER A 259 -24.88 12.78 25.75
CA SER A 259 -25.07 11.64 26.66
C SER A 259 -26.16 11.95 27.68
#